data_AF-A0A158KYR7-F1
#
_entry.id   AF-A0A158KYR7-F1
#
_cell.length_a   1.000
_cell.length_b   1.000
_cell.length_c   1.000
_cell.angle_alpha   90.00
_cell.angle_beta   90.00
_cell.angle_gamma   90.00
#
_symmetry.space_group_name_H-M   'P 1'
#
loop_
_entity.id
_entity.type
_entity.pdbx_description
1 polymer ?
#
loop_
_entity_poly.entity_id
_entity_poly.type
_entity_poly.pdbx_seq_one_letter_code
_entity_poly.pdbx_strand_id
1 'polypeptide(L)'
;MPTAPRTPLLTISHGILQAPLFQLCLGVPWGASSDTESLLQMKRYLPENARWSAFGISRAQFPIVAQSVILGGHVRVGLEDNLYLAKGKLAPGNAALVKRAVSIIESIGAEVATPDEARGILGLPRRNRR
;
A
#
# COMPACT_ATOMS: atom_id res chain seq x y z
N MET A 1 -31.12 -19.47 3.63
CA MET A 1 -30.61 -18.26 4.30
C MET A 1 -29.66 -17.56 3.34
N PRO A 2 -29.89 -16.28 2.99
CA PRO A 2 -29.04 -15.56 2.05
C PRO A 2 -27.69 -15.25 2.73
N THR A 3 -26.59 -15.65 2.11
CA THR A 3 -25.23 -15.38 2.61
C THR A 3 -24.97 -13.89 2.52
N ALA A 4 -24.84 -13.21 3.67
CA ALA A 4 -24.52 -11.79 3.72
C ALA A 4 -23.22 -11.48 2.93
N PRO A 5 -23.17 -10.35 2.21
CA PRO A 5 -21.98 -9.95 1.46
C PRO A 5 -20.80 -9.79 2.43
N ARG A 6 -19.72 -10.55 2.17
CA ARG A 6 -18.51 -10.60 3.01
C ARG A 6 -17.60 -9.40 2.74
N THR A 7 -18.11 -8.20 2.93
CA THR A 7 -17.31 -6.98 2.79
C THR A 7 -16.45 -6.80 4.04
N PRO A 8 -15.15 -6.43 3.93
CA PRO A 8 -14.21 -6.42 5.06
C PRO A 8 -14.67 -5.62 6.29
N LEU A 9 -15.42 -4.53 6.06
CA LEU A 9 -15.93 -3.66 7.12
C LEU A 9 -16.96 -4.37 8.03
N LEU A 10 -17.76 -5.28 7.48
CA LEU A 10 -18.70 -6.09 8.27
C LEU A 10 -17.94 -7.08 9.17
N THR A 11 -16.83 -7.62 8.70
CA THR A 11 -16.01 -8.55 9.50
C THR A 11 -15.39 -7.85 10.73
N ILE A 12 -15.08 -6.56 10.61
CA ILE A 12 -14.63 -5.73 11.74
C ILE A 12 -15.77 -5.46 12.71
N SER A 13 -16.94 -5.05 12.21
CA SER A 13 -18.09 -4.74 13.06
C SER A 13 -18.60 -5.97 13.85
N HIS A 14 -18.43 -7.17 13.29
CA HIS A 14 -18.76 -8.44 13.96
C HIS A 14 -17.60 -8.99 14.81
N GLY A 15 -16.51 -8.24 14.99
CA GLY A 15 -15.39 -8.61 15.86
C GLY A 15 -14.52 -9.76 15.35
N ILE A 16 -14.67 -10.16 14.08
CA ILE A 16 -13.97 -11.32 13.49
C ILE A 16 -12.52 -10.94 13.10
N LEU A 17 -12.26 -9.68 12.72
CA LEU A 17 -10.92 -9.17 12.40
C LEU A 17 -10.50 -8.09 13.41
N GLN A 18 -9.38 -8.33 14.09
CA GLN A 18 -8.76 -7.37 15.01
C GLN A 18 -7.61 -6.64 14.28
N ALA A 19 -7.64 -5.30 14.28
CA ALA A 19 -6.62 -4.43 13.68
C ALA A 19 -6.26 -4.77 12.20
N PRO A 20 -7.23 -4.74 11.27
CA PRO A 20 -6.98 -5.10 9.87
C PRO A 20 -6.04 -4.11 9.17
N LEU A 21 -5.22 -4.68 8.29
CA LEU A 21 -4.42 -3.93 7.33
C LEU A 21 -5.16 -3.86 5.99
N PHE A 22 -5.29 -2.67 5.43
CA PHE A 22 -5.90 -2.46 4.12
C PHE A 22 -4.83 -2.25 3.05
N GLN A 23 -5.01 -2.87 1.88
CA GLN A 23 -4.22 -2.57 0.68
C GLN A 23 -5.16 -1.96 -0.36
N LEU A 24 -4.91 -0.71 -0.73
CA LEU A 24 -5.67 0.00 -1.76
C LEU A 24 -4.99 -0.24 -3.12
N CYS A 25 -5.70 -0.90 -4.03
CA CYS A 25 -5.19 -1.27 -5.35
C CYS A 25 -5.73 -0.29 -6.39
N LEU A 26 -4.86 0.48 -7.06
CA LEU A 26 -5.28 1.50 -8.01
C LEU A 26 -4.79 1.24 -9.44
N GLY A 27 -5.65 1.55 -10.41
CA GLY A 27 -5.38 1.48 -11.84
C GLY A 27 -5.61 0.12 -12.49
N VAL A 28 -6.00 -0.90 -11.73
CA VAL A 28 -6.39 -2.22 -12.28
C VAL A 28 -7.62 -2.05 -13.18
N PRO A 29 -7.67 -2.69 -14.38
CA PRO A 29 -8.86 -2.64 -15.22
C PRO A 29 -10.13 -2.99 -14.44
N TRP A 30 -11.17 -2.18 -14.59
CA TRP A 30 -12.46 -2.30 -13.88
C TRP A 30 -12.42 -2.04 -12.37
N GLY A 31 -11.27 -1.66 -11.82
CA GLY A 31 -11.10 -1.22 -10.44
C GLY A 31 -11.13 0.30 -10.29
N ALA A 32 -10.65 0.78 -9.14
CA ALA A 32 -10.47 2.20 -8.90
C ALA A 32 -9.41 2.81 -9.83
N SER A 33 -9.66 4.03 -10.31
CA SER A 33 -8.70 4.78 -11.10
C SER A 33 -7.45 5.13 -10.27
N SER A 34 -6.34 5.43 -10.95
CA SER A 34 -5.04 5.73 -10.29
C SER A 34 -4.77 7.22 -10.07
N ASP A 35 -5.83 8.02 -9.99
CA ASP A 35 -5.78 9.44 -9.67
C ASP A 35 -5.87 9.72 -8.16
N THR A 36 -5.54 10.95 -7.79
CA THR A 36 -5.54 11.43 -6.40
C THR A 36 -6.92 11.38 -5.75
N GLU A 37 -7.97 11.69 -6.51
CA GLU A 37 -9.33 11.74 -5.99
C GLU A 37 -9.79 10.35 -5.56
N SER A 38 -9.55 9.34 -6.40
CA SER A 38 -9.84 7.94 -6.12
C SER A 38 -9.13 7.45 -4.85
N LEU A 39 -7.82 7.71 -4.72
CA LEU A 39 -7.06 7.30 -3.53
C LEU A 39 -7.60 7.98 -2.26
N LEU A 40 -7.83 9.29 -2.32
CA LEU A 40 -8.34 10.06 -1.18
C LEU A 40 -9.72 9.57 -0.76
N GLN A 41 -10.59 9.26 -1.72
CA GLN A 41 -11.93 8.76 -1.46
C GLN A 41 -11.87 7.36 -0.81
N MET A 42 -11.05 6.45 -1.33
CA MET A 42 -10.84 5.13 -0.73
C MET A 42 -10.32 5.24 0.70
N LYS A 43 -9.33 6.11 0.96
CA LYS A 43 -8.79 6.36 2.32
C LYS A 43 -9.87 6.86 3.28
N ARG A 44 -10.79 7.71 2.82
CA ARG A 44 -11.90 8.24 3.65
C ARG A 44 -12.90 7.19 4.09
N TYR A 45 -13.03 6.08 3.34
CA TYR A 45 -13.91 4.98 3.71
C TYR A 45 -13.27 3.98 4.68
N LEU A 46 -11.98 4.12 4.97
CA LEU A 46 -11.32 3.26 5.95
C LEU A 46 -11.77 3.65 7.37
N PRO A 47 -11.85 2.67 8.30
CA PRO A 47 -12.07 2.96 9.70
C PRO A 47 -11.05 3.95 10.26
N GLU A 48 -11.45 4.70 11.28
CA GLU A 48 -10.52 5.56 12.02
C GLU A 48 -9.36 4.72 12.57
N ASN A 49 -8.13 5.23 12.45
CA ASN A 49 -6.89 4.54 12.82
C ASN A 49 -6.59 3.24 12.05
N ALA A 50 -7.26 2.98 10.93
CA ALA A 50 -6.92 1.85 10.07
C ALA A 50 -5.48 1.96 9.56
N ARG A 51 -4.74 0.86 9.64
CA ARG A 51 -3.43 0.73 8.97
C ARG A 51 -3.68 0.42 7.51
N TRP A 52 -3.03 1.14 6.62
CA TRP A 52 -3.24 0.94 5.19
C TRP A 52 -1.97 1.19 4.37
N SER A 53 -1.95 0.57 3.20
CA SER A 53 -0.95 0.73 2.16
C SER A 53 -1.66 0.93 0.82
N ALA A 54 -1.00 1.52 -0.16
CA ALA A 54 -1.49 1.50 -1.54
C ALA A 54 -0.40 1.21 -2.57
N PHE A 55 -0.85 0.77 -3.74
CA PHE A 55 -0.04 0.71 -4.95
C PHE A 55 -0.83 1.16 -6.18
N GLY A 56 -0.11 1.71 -7.15
CA GLY A 56 -0.63 1.98 -8.49
C GLY A 56 0.03 1.06 -9.50
N ILE A 57 -0.73 0.53 -10.45
CA ILE A 57 -0.13 -0.32 -11.49
C ILE A 57 0.65 0.50 -12.53
N SER A 58 1.68 -0.13 -13.12
CA SER A 58 2.45 0.42 -14.24
C SER A 58 2.97 1.84 -13.93
N ARG A 59 2.74 2.81 -14.84
CA ARG A 59 3.18 4.21 -14.72
C ARG A 59 2.71 4.91 -13.44
N ALA A 60 1.67 4.42 -12.78
CA ALA A 60 1.11 5.03 -11.58
C ALA A 60 1.84 4.65 -10.29
N GLN A 61 2.76 3.67 -10.31
CA GLN A 61 3.42 3.17 -9.11
C GLN A 61 4.08 4.27 -8.28
N PHE A 62 4.95 5.09 -8.88
CA PHE A 62 5.68 6.13 -8.16
C PHE A 62 4.83 7.34 -7.75
N PRO A 63 3.89 7.85 -8.57
CA PRO A 63 2.91 8.83 -8.10
C PRO A 63 2.10 8.35 -6.90
N ILE A 64 1.66 7.08 -6.87
CA ILE A 64 0.90 6.54 -5.74
C ILE A 64 1.79 6.34 -4.50
N VAL A 65 3.07 5.98 -4.66
CA VAL A 65 4.05 5.96 -3.55
C VAL A 65 4.07 7.32 -2.83
N ALA A 66 4.27 8.41 -3.57
CA ALA A 66 4.33 9.76 -2.98
C ALA A 66 3.02 10.13 -2.28
N GLN A 67 1.88 9.92 -2.94
CA GLN A 67 0.57 10.26 -2.39
C GLN A 67 0.22 9.45 -1.15
N SER A 68 0.58 8.16 -1.12
CA SER A 68 0.30 7.31 0.04
C SER A 68 1.02 7.82 1.28
N VAL A 69 2.29 8.21 1.15
CA VAL A 69 3.08 8.79 2.26
C VAL A 69 2.48 10.12 2.71
N ILE A 70 2.15 11.02 1.78
CA ILE A 70 1.52 12.33 2.09
C ILE A 70 0.21 12.14 2.87
N LEU A 71 -0.57 11.12 2.55
CA LEU A 71 -1.84 10.81 3.21
C LEU A 71 -1.69 9.98 4.50
N GLY A 72 -0.45 9.71 4.94
CA GLY A 72 -0.16 8.97 6.17
C GLY A 72 -0.30 7.45 6.06
N GLY A 73 -0.19 6.89 4.85
CA GLY A 73 -0.22 5.46 4.57
C GLY A 73 1.16 4.87 4.28
N HIS A 74 1.19 3.54 4.13
CA HIS A 74 2.36 2.80 3.68
C HIS A 74 2.35 2.63 2.15
N VAL A 75 3.45 2.11 1.60
CA VAL A 75 3.61 1.94 0.15
C VAL A 75 3.90 0.51 -0.23
N ARG A 76 3.47 0.12 -1.43
CA ARG A 76 3.86 -1.12 -2.07
C ARG A 76 4.44 -0.85 -3.46
N VAL A 77 5.57 -1.48 -3.76
CA VAL A 77 6.22 -1.47 -5.06
C VAL A 77 6.74 -2.86 -5.40
N GLY A 78 6.90 -3.13 -6.69
CA GLY A 78 7.45 -4.38 -7.19
C GLY A 78 7.14 -4.61 -8.67
N LEU A 79 7.83 -5.60 -9.23
CA LEU A 79 7.63 -6.08 -10.60
C LEU A 79 6.24 -6.70 -10.80
N GLU A 80 5.60 -7.15 -9.71
CA GLU A 80 4.20 -7.58 -9.73
C GLU A 80 3.27 -6.46 -10.21
N ASP A 81 3.54 -5.22 -9.80
CA ASP A 81 2.67 -4.08 -10.08
C ASP A 81 3.17 -3.24 -11.28
N ASN A 82 4.48 -3.21 -11.54
CA ASN A 82 5.10 -2.37 -12.58
C ASN A 82 6.45 -2.91 -13.08
N LEU A 83 6.59 -3.01 -14.41
CA LEU A 83 7.81 -3.49 -15.06
C LEU A 83 8.85 -2.38 -15.34
N TYR A 84 8.50 -1.10 -15.17
CA TYR A 84 9.30 0.02 -15.67
C TYR A 84 9.88 0.89 -14.56
N LEU A 85 11.19 1.12 -14.61
CA LEU A 85 11.84 2.10 -13.74
C LEU A 85 11.60 3.53 -14.22
N ALA A 86 11.43 3.76 -15.54
CA ALA A 86 11.04 5.05 -16.10
C ALA A 86 10.31 4.82 -17.44
N LYS A 87 9.75 5.87 -18.06
CA LYS A 87 9.09 5.75 -19.37
C LYS A 87 10.06 5.10 -20.38
N GLY A 88 9.69 3.93 -20.88
CA GLY A 88 10.49 3.16 -21.84
C GLY A 88 11.72 2.45 -21.25
N LYS A 89 11.95 2.52 -19.93
CA LYS A 89 13.10 1.87 -19.27
C LYS A 89 12.61 0.79 -18.31
N LEU A 90 12.84 -0.47 -18.66
CA LEU A 90 12.53 -1.61 -17.79
C LEU A 90 13.32 -1.54 -16.47
N ALA A 91 12.70 -1.99 -15.39
CA ALA A 91 13.37 -2.15 -14.13
C ALA A 91 14.27 -3.41 -14.17
N PRO A 92 15.55 -3.32 -13.79
CA PRO A 92 16.45 -4.48 -13.77
C PRO A 92 16.10 -5.49 -12.66
N GLY A 93 15.19 -5.14 -11.75
CA GLY A 93 14.76 -5.99 -10.65
C GLY A 93 13.95 -5.22 -9.61
N ASN A 94 13.34 -5.95 -8.66
CA ASN A 94 12.58 -5.36 -7.55
C ASN A 94 13.41 -4.35 -6.74
N ALA A 95 14.70 -4.63 -6.52
CA ALA A 95 15.57 -3.74 -5.76
C ALA A 95 15.68 -2.33 -6.38
N ALA A 96 15.62 -2.20 -7.71
CA ALA A 96 15.65 -0.89 -8.36
C ALA A 96 14.36 -0.10 -8.14
N LEU A 97 13.21 -0.78 -8.15
CA LEU A 97 11.91 -0.17 -7.85
C LEU A 97 11.84 0.27 -6.38
N VAL A 98 12.31 -0.58 -5.46
CA VAL A 98 12.41 -0.27 -4.03
C VAL A 98 13.32 0.94 -3.81
N LYS A 99 14.53 0.97 -4.39
CA LYS A 99 15.44 2.12 -4.28
C LYS A 99 14.79 3.43 -4.76
N ARG A 100 14.04 3.38 -5.87
CA ARG A 100 13.32 4.56 -6.36
C ARG A 100 12.20 4.99 -5.41
N ALA A 101 11.47 4.04 -4.82
CA ALA A 101 10.45 4.36 -3.82
C ALA A 101 11.06 4.98 -2.56
N VAL A 102 12.14 4.41 -2.03
CA VAL A 102 12.91 4.94 -0.89
C VAL A 102 13.34 6.38 -1.16
N SER A 103 13.95 6.64 -2.32
CA SER A 103 14.36 7.99 -2.71
C SER A 103 13.19 8.99 -2.73
N ILE A 104 11.99 8.58 -3.17
CA ILE A 104 10.79 9.43 -3.13
C ILE A 104 10.38 9.73 -1.69
N ILE A 105 10.33 8.69 -0.83
CA ILE A 105 9.93 8.78 0.58
C ILE A 105 10.87 9.73 1.34
N GLU A 106 12.18 9.57 1.16
CA GLU A 106 13.19 10.41 1.82
C GLU A 106 13.15 11.85 1.29
N SER A 107 12.90 12.05 -0.01
CA SER A 107 12.81 13.38 -0.61
C SER A 107 11.65 14.23 -0.09
N ILE A 108 10.60 13.58 0.45
CA ILE A 108 9.45 14.25 1.07
C ILE A 108 9.58 14.33 2.61
N GLY A 109 10.74 13.96 3.16
CA GLY A 109 11.06 14.08 4.59
C GLY A 109 10.54 12.94 5.47
N ALA A 110 10.17 11.80 4.88
CA ALA A 110 9.76 10.61 5.61
C ALA A 110 10.88 9.55 5.65
N GLU A 111 10.77 8.60 6.57
CA GLU A 111 11.73 7.52 6.76
C GLU A 111 11.12 6.15 6.42
N VAL A 112 11.97 5.23 5.97
CA VAL A 112 11.55 3.85 5.61
C VAL A 112 11.81 2.93 6.79
N ALA A 113 10.75 2.26 7.26
CA ALA A 113 10.84 1.32 8.36
C ALA A 113 11.75 0.12 8.03
N THR A 114 12.60 -0.22 8.99
CA THR A 114 13.32 -1.49 9.05
C THR A 114 12.35 -2.68 9.20
N PRO A 115 12.77 -3.91 8.91
CA PRO A 115 11.92 -5.09 9.12
C PRO A 115 11.44 -5.26 10.58
N ASP A 116 12.22 -4.84 11.57
CA ASP A 116 11.84 -4.95 12.99
C ASP A 116 10.82 -3.88 13.38
N GLU A 117 10.99 -2.64 12.89
CA GLU A 117 9.98 -1.58 13.06
C GLU A 117 8.67 -1.95 12.36
N ALA A 118 8.74 -2.49 11.13
CA ALA A 118 7.56 -2.96 10.41
C ALA A 118 6.80 -4.05 11.19
N ARG A 119 7.52 -4.96 11.87
CA ARG A 119 6.89 -5.94 12.77
C ARG A 119 6.19 -5.29 13.94
N GLY A 120 6.82 -4.29 14.57
CA GLY A 120 6.21 -3.51 15.65
C GLY A 120 4.93 -2.80 15.18
N ILE A 121 5.01 -2.11 14.04
CA ILE A 121 3.87 -1.43 13.40
C ILE A 121 2.75 -2.41 13.10
N LEU A 122 3.05 -3.61 12.60
CA LEU A 122 2.05 -4.61 12.22
C LEU A 122 1.59 -5.52 13.37
N GLY A 123 2.20 -5.42 14.56
CA GLY A 123 1.92 -6.33 15.69
C GLY A 123 2.38 -7.77 15.43
N LEU A 124 3.39 -7.97 14.59
CA LEU A 124 3.92 -9.30 14.25
C LEU A 124 4.99 -9.73 15.27
N PRO A 125 5.11 -11.04 15.56
CA PRO A 125 6.15 -11.55 16.43
C PRO A 125 7.54 -11.27 15.84
N ARG A 126 8.53 -11.11 16.72
CA ARG A 126 9.94 -10.99 16.35
C ARG A 126 10.39 -12.22 15.58
N ARG A 127 11.23 -12.02 14.57
CA ARG A 127 11.79 -13.13 13.80
C ARG A 127 12.85 -13.83 14.66
N ASN A 128 12.65 -15.12 14.94
CA ASN A 128 13.72 -15.96 15.46
C ASN A 128 14.81 -16.05 14.38
N ARG A 129 16.01 -15.55 14.67
CA ARG A 129 17.18 -15.76 13.81
C ARG A 129 17.54 -17.24 13.91
N ARG A 130 17.31 -17.99 12.82
CA ARG A 130 18.00 -19.26 12.56
C ARG A 130 19.31 -18.96 11.87
#